data_AF-A0A8T5Q018-F1
#
_entry.id   AF-A0A8T5Q018-F1
#
_cell.length_a   1.000
_cell.length_b   1.000
_cell.length_c   1.000
_cell.angle_alpha   90.00
_cell.angle_beta   90.00
_cell.angle_gamma   90.00
#
_symmetry.space_group_name_H-M   'P 1'
#
loop_
_entity.id
_entity.type
_entity.pdbx_description
1 polymer ?
#
loop_
_entity_poly.entity_id
_entity_poly.type
_entity_poly.pdbx_seq_one_letter_code
_entity_poly.pdbx_strand_id
1 'polypeptide(L)'
;MQKAVFLDRDGVINENCSRLDSVDKYKMFKGVPNAIKKLNDAGFLVIVVTNQPDIAKGFFTFAKLEEIHEHMRKMLAKAGAHVDALYICPHYPEKGFEREIPELKIDCNCR
;
A
#
# COMPACT_ATOMS: atom_id res chain seq x y z
N MET A 1 -13.31 -23.37 -3.27
CA MET A 1 -12.00 -22.86 -2.81
C MET A 1 -11.75 -21.55 -3.52
N GLN A 2 -11.50 -20.46 -2.80
CA GLN A 2 -11.29 -19.13 -3.37
C GLN A 2 -9.80 -18.89 -3.56
N LYS A 3 -9.39 -18.45 -4.77
CA LYS A 3 -7.99 -18.19 -5.09
C LYS A 3 -7.66 -16.74 -4.78
N ALA A 4 -6.46 -16.48 -4.29
CA ALA A 4 -5.98 -15.13 -3.99
C ALA A 4 -4.53 -14.94 -4.42
N VAL A 5 -4.18 -13.70 -4.77
CA VAL A 5 -2.80 -13.23 -4.98
C VAL A 5 -2.55 -12.09 -4.00
N PHE A 6 -1.41 -12.16 -3.32
CA PHE A 6 -0.93 -11.11 -2.43
C PHE A 6 0.17 -10.33 -3.14
N LEU A 7 0.01 -9.01 -3.20
CA LEU A 7 0.93 -8.10 -3.86
C LEU A 7 1.48 -7.10 -2.86
N ASP A 8 2.78 -6.82 -2.94
CA ASP A 8 3.33 -5.61 -2.33
C ASP A 8 2.87 -4.38 -3.13
N ARG A 9 2.98 -3.19 -2.51
CA ARG A 9 2.62 -1.92 -3.13
C ARG A 9 3.85 -1.26 -3.76
N ASP A 10 4.84 -0.93 -2.95
CA ASP A 10 5.99 -0.12 -3.35
C ASP A 10 7.04 -0.97 -4.07
N GLY A 11 7.32 -0.66 -5.33
CA GLY A 11 8.19 -1.45 -6.20
C GLY A 11 7.48 -2.57 -6.98
N VAL A 12 6.19 -2.82 -6.72
CA VAL A 12 5.38 -3.84 -7.43
C VAL A 12 4.18 -3.21 -8.15
N ILE A 13 3.35 -2.44 -7.45
CA ILE A 13 2.21 -1.72 -8.02
C ILE A 13 2.64 -0.32 -8.48
N ASN A 14 3.38 0.39 -7.64
CA ASN A 14 3.96 1.70 -7.94
C ASN A 14 5.48 1.67 -7.92
N GLU A 15 6.11 2.66 -8.55
CA GLU A 15 7.54 2.91 -8.44
C GLU A 15 7.94 3.05 -6.97
N ASN A 16 9.07 2.47 -6.59
CA ASN A 16 9.61 2.61 -5.25
C ASN A 16 10.07 4.06 -5.05
N CYS A 17 9.61 4.69 -3.98
CA CYS A 17 9.93 6.07 -3.62
C CYS A 17 10.51 6.05 -2.21
N SER A 18 11.57 6.83 -1.97
CA SER A 18 12.19 6.94 -0.64
C SER A 18 11.21 7.38 0.45
N ARG A 19 10.17 8.14 0.08
CA ARG A 19 9.02 8.45 0.93
C ARG A 19 7.80 8.82 0.09
N LEU A 20 6.79 7.94 0.11
CA LEU A 20 5.52 8.16 -0.56
C LEU A 20 4.50 8.76 0.42
N ASP A 21 4.55 10.09 0.59
CA ASP A 21 3.71 10.87 1.51
C ASP A 21 2.65 11.73 0.79
N SER A 22 2.57 11.66 -0.55
CA SER A 22 1.58 12.39 -1.33
C SER A 22 1.19 11.67 -2.61
N VAL A 23 -0.01 11.98 -3.11
CA VAL A 23 -0.54 11.48 -4.38
C VAL A 23 0.34 11.90 -5.57
N ASP A 24 0.94 13.09 -5.52
CA ASP A 24 1.78 13.60 -6.62
C ASP A 24 3.07 12.78 -6.82
N LYS A 25 3.55 12.13 -5.75
CA LYS A 25 4.69 11.23 -5.80
C LYS A 25 4.31 9.80 -6.25
N TYR A 26 3.01 9.50 -6.26
CA TYR A 26 2.51 8.16 -6.60
C TYR A 26 2.59 7.92 -8.11
N LYS A 27 3.38 6.92 -8.52
CA LYS A 27 3.54 6.55 -9.93
C LYS A 27 3.27 5.07 -10.11
N MET A 28 2.07 4.73 -10.55
CA MET A 28 1.71 3.35 -10.89
C MET A 28 2.46 2.87 -12.14
N PHE A 29 2.96 1.64 -12.13
CA PHE A 29 3.53 1.06 -13.33
C PHE A 29 2.47 0.86 -14.42
N LYS A 30 2.81 1.20 -15.67
CA LYS A 30 1.87 1.22 -16.80
C LYS A 30 1.11 -0.11 -17.03
N GLY A 31 1.76 -1.25 -16.76
CA GLY A 31 1.18 -2.58 -16.97
C GLY A 31 0.29 -3.09 -15.84
N VAL A 32 0.35 -2.47 -14.66
CA VAL A 32 -0.29 -2.97 -13.44
C VAL A 32 -1.81 -3.02 -13.52
N PRO A 33 -2.52 -1.97 -14.02
CA PRO A 33 -3.98 -2.04 -14.16
C PRO A 33 -4.43 -3.25 -15.00
N ASN A 34 -3.78 -3.49 -16.14
CA ASN A 34 -4.11 -4.62 -17.00
C ASN A 34 -3.75 -5.97 -16.37
N ALA A 35 -2.65 -6.05 -15.62
CA ALA A 35 -2.25 -7.27 -14.92
C ALA A 35 -3.24 -7.65 -13.81
N ILE A 36 -3.63 -6.66 -12.98
CA ILE A 36 -4.62 -6.85 -11.92
C ILE A 36 -5.98 -7.21 -12.52
N LYS A 37 -6.40 -6.54 -13.60
CA LYS A 37 -7.63 -6.91 -14.31
C LYS A 37 -7.63 -8.38 -14.75
N LYS A 38 -6.52 -8.88 -15.31
CA LYS A 38 -6.42 -10.30 -15.71
C LYS A 38 -6.57 -11.25 -14.52
N LEU A 39 -6.05 -10.87 -13.35
CA LEU A 39 -6.23 -11.65 -12.12
C LEU A 39 -7.70 -11.63 -11.67
N ASN A 40 -8.33 -10.45 -11.67
CA ASN A 40 -9.76 -10.30 -11.34
C ASN A 40 -10.63 -11.15 -12.29
N ASP A 41 -10.40 -11.05 -13.61
CA ASP A 41 -11.15 -11.80 -14.64
C ASP A 41 -10.95 -13.32 -14.53
N ALA A 42 -9.80 -13.76 -14.00
CA ALA A 42 -9.50 -15.17 -13.71
C ALA A 42 -10.07 -15.68 -12.37
N GLY A 43 -10.82 -14.82 -11.66
CA GLY A 43 -11.48 -15.13 -10.39
C GLY A 43 -10.53 -15.18 -9.19
N PHE A 44 -9.39 -14.48 -9.25
CA PHE A 44 -8.52 -14.29 -8.09
C PHE A 44 -8.94 -13.07 -7.30
N LEU A 45 -8.95 -13.19 -5.97
CA LEU A 45 -8.87 -12.03 -5.09
C LEU A 45 -7.48 -11.42 -5.20
N VAL A 46 -7.39 -10.10 -5.38
CA VAL A 46 -6.14 -9.35 -5.40
C VAL A 46 -6.04 -8.58 -4.09
N ILE A 47 -5.12 -9.00 -3.24
CA ILE A 47 -4.92 -8.44 -1.90
C ILE A 47 -3.59 -7.70 -1.89
N VAL A 48 -3.61 -6.45 -1.44
CA VAL A 48 -2.37 -5.67 -1.26
C VAL A 48 -1.93 -5.77 0.19
N VAL A 49 -0.64 -6.04 0.41
CA VAL A 49 -0.01 -6.08 1.73
C VAL A 49 1.22 -5.21 1.67
N THR A 50 1.32 -4.19 2.54
CA THR A 50 2.43 -3.24 2.45
C THR A 50 2.93 -2.77 3.82
N ASN A 51 4.23 -2.52 3.92
CA ASN A 51 4.88 -2.01 5.12
C ASN A 51 5.05 -0.48 5.02
N GLN A 52 4.46 0.27 5.94
CA GLN A 52 4.44 1.75 5.96
C GLN A 52 4.98 2.29 7.31
N PRO A 53 6.25 2.02 7.65
CA PRO A 53 6.84 2.39 8.94
C PRO A 53 6.94 3.91 9.15
N ASP A 54 6.84 4.67 8.07
CA ASP A 54 6.90 6.14 8.10
C ASP A 54 5.70 6.77 8.85
N ILE A 55 4.61 6.01 9.03
CA ILE A 55 3.53 6.38 9.96
C ILE A 55 4.02 6.36 11.41
N ALA A 56 4.64 5.27 11.86
CA ALA A 56 5.20 5.19 13.22
C ALA A 56 6.29 6.24 13.47
N LYS A 57 7.04 6.64 12.43
CA LYS A 57 8.04 7.71 12.52
C LYS A 57 7.42 9.12 12.54
N GLY A 58 6.12 9.25 12.31
CA GLY A 58 5.42 10.53 12.30
C GLY A 58 5.61 11.37 11.04
N PHE A 59 6.04 10.76 9.93
CA PHE A 59 6.28 11.49 8.68
C PHE A 59 5.00 11.79 7.91
N PHE A 60 3.99 10.91 8.00
CA PHE A 60 2.65 11.17 7.50
C PHE A 60 1.61 10.39 8.31
N THR A 61 0.33 10.72 8.11
CA THR A 61 -0.80 10.15 8.87
C THR A 61 -1.47 9.00 8.11
N PHE A 62 -2.24 8.17 8.82
CA PHE A 62 -3.12 7.19 8.18
C PHE A 62 -4.09 7.82 7.18
N ALA A 63 -4.59 9.02 7.46
CA ALA A 63 -5.46 9.74 6.52
C ALA A 63 -4.73 10.04 5.20
N LYS A 64 -3.45 10.44 5.28
CA LYS A 64 -2.64 10.69 4.09
C LYS A 64 -2.36 9.42 3.31
N LEU A 65 -2.12 8.32 4.02
CA LEU A 65 -1.98 7.00 3.40
C LEU A 65 -3.25 6.58 2.65
N GLU A 66 -4.41 6.84 3.25
CA GLU A 66 -5.69 6.50 2.63
C GLU A 66 -5.98 7.33 1.36
N GLU A 67 -5.56 8.60 1.31
CA GLU A 67 -5.60 9.39 0.07
C GLU A 67 -4.81 8.73 -1.06
N ILE A 68 -3.62 8.18 -0.76
CA ILE A 68 -2.77 7.47 -1.71
C ILE A 68 -3.45 6.17 -2.16
N HIS A 69 -4.03 5.41 -1.24
CA HIS A 69 -4.75 4.17 -1.56
C HIS A 69 -6.00 4.44 -2.40
N GLU A 70 -6.74 5.50 -2.11
CA GLU A 70 -7.89 5.90 -2.92
C GLU A 70 -7.47 6.33 -4.32
N HIS A 71 -6.35 7.05 -4.44
CA HIS A 71 -5.79 7.38 -5.75
C HIS A 71 -5.41 6.13 -6.55
N MET A 72 -4.74 5.15 -5.90
CA MET A 72 -4.43 3.86 -6.51
C MET A 72 -5.70 3.15 -7.00
N ARG A 73 -6.73 3.02 -6.14
CA ARG A 73 -8.01 2.38 -6.51
C ARG A 73 -8.67 3.07 -7.70
N LYS A 74 -8.70 4.41 -7.72
CA LYS A 74 -9.23 5.19 -8.86
C LYS A 74 -8.46 4.92 -10.15
N MET A 75 -7.14 4.80 -10.10
CA MET A 75 -6.33 4.46 -11.28
C MET A 75 -6.63 3.05 -11.80
N LEU A 76 -6.79 2.07 -10.91
CA LEU A 76 -7.16 0.70 -11.28
C LEU A 76 -8.57 0.64 -11.88
N ALA A 77 -9.52 1.35 -11.27
CA ALA A 77 -10.92 1.37 -11.70
C ALA A 77 -11.08 1.89 -13.13
N LYS A 78 -10.22 2.82 -13.59
CA LYS A 78 -10.19 3.29 -14.99
C LYS A 78 -9.97 2.16 -16.01
N ALA A 79 -9.30 1.08 -15.60
CA ALA A 79 -9.08 -0.11 -16.41
C ALA A 79 -10.07 -1.25 -16.09
N GLY A 80 -11.05 -1.03 -15.21
CA GLY A 80 -11.93 -2.09 -14.70
C GLY A 80 -11.22 -3.11 -13.78
N ALA A 81 -10.09 -2.72 -13.20
CA ALA A 81 -9.34 -3.51 -12.22
C ALA A 81 -9.69 -3.09 -10.79
N HIS A 82 -9.55 -4.00 -9.83
CA HIS A 82 -9.75 -3.71 -8.41
C HIS A 82 -8.83 -4.55 -7.52
N VAL A 83 -8.66 -4.05 -6.30
CA VAL A 83 -8.07 -4.79 -5.18
C VAL A 83 -9.19 -5.08 -4.18
N ASP A 84 -9.21 -6.30 -3.65
CA ASP A 84 -10.27 -6.80 -2.78
C ASP A 84 -10.00 -6.47 -1.31
N ALA A 85 -8.74 -6.36 -0.93
CA ALA A 85 -8.33 -5.97 0.42
C ALA A 85 -6.97 -5.27 0.40
N LEU A 86 -6.74 -4.44 1.42
CA LEU A 86 -5.47 -3.75 1.63
C LEU A 86 -5.09 -3.85 3.11
N TYR A 87 -3.96 -4.51 3.36
CA TYR A 87 -3.38 -4.68 4.69
C TYR A 87 -2.10 -3.88 4.81
N ILE A 88 -1.92 -3.24 5.94
CA ILE A 88 -0.83 -2.31 6.18
C ILE A 88 -0.16 -2.68 7.49
N CYS A 89 1.17 -2.74 7.50
CA CYS A 89 1.91 -2.68 8.74
C CYS A 89 2.49 -1.28 8.96
N PRO A 90 2.01 -0.50 9.95
CA PRO A 90 2.49 0.86 10.17
C PRO A 90 3.64 0.95 11.19
N HIS A 91 4.02 -0.17 11.81
CA HIS A 91 4.89 -0.22 12.98
C HIS A 91 6.38 0.04 12.65
N TYR A 92 7.12 0.61 13.60
CA TYR A 92 8.57 0.76 13.53
C TYR A 92 9.21 0.84 14.93
N PRO A 93 10.01 -0.15 15.37
CA PRO A 93 10.42 -0.28 16.78
C PRO A 93 11.40 0.79 17.25
N GLU A 94 12.30 1.27 16.38
CA GLU A 94 13.33 2.23 16.79
C GLU A 94 12.72 3.58 17.12
N LYS A 95 13.07 4.14 18.28
CA LYS A 95 12.56 5.43 18.79
C LYS A 95 13.51 6.59 18.48
N GLY A 96 13.03 7.81 18.70
CA GLY A 96 13.82 9.04 18.59
C GLY A 96 13.42 9.96 17.43
N PHE A 97 12.24 9.76 16.85
CA PHE A 97 11.71 10.68 15.85
C PHE A 97 10.84 11.74 16.54
N GLU A 98 11.01 13.00 16.15
CA GLU A 98 10.37 14.16 16.80
C GLU A 98 8.84 14.04 16.93
N ARG A 99 8.18 13.40 15.97
CA ARG A 99 6.72 13.27 15.88
C ARG A 99 6.26 11.81 15.89
N GLU A 100 7.07 10.90 16.42
CA GLU A 100 6.71 9.48 16.42
C GLU A 100 5.39 9.20 17.12
N ILE A 101 4.74 8.11 16.70
CA ILE A 101 3.51 7.62 17.31
C ILE A 101 3.91 6.49 18.26
N PRO A 102 3.96 6.72 19.60
CA PRO A 102 4.52 5.77 20.57
C PRO A 102 3.89 4.38 20.53
N GLU A 103 2.58 4.31 20.25
CA GLU A 103 1.81 3.08 20.17
C GLU A 103 2.25 2.18 19.01
N LEU A 104 2.86 2.77 17.98
CA LEU A 104 3.35 2.03 16.81
C LEU A 104 4.84 1.67 16.92
N LYS A 105 5.50 2.02 18.02
CA LYS A 105 6.93 1.76 18.28
C LYS A 105 7.15 0.39 18.90
N ILE A 106 6.68 -0.63 18.20
CA ILE A 106 6.73 -2.02 18.65
C ILE A 106 7.51 -2.88 17.65
N ASP A 107 8.10 -3.94 18.19
CA ASP A 107 8.60 -5.06 17.38
C ASP A 107 7.42 -5.99 17.10
N CYS A 108 7.06 -6.12 15.83
CA CYS A 108 5.81 -6.74 15.40
C CYS A 108 6.05 -7.87 14.41
N ASN A 109 5.19 -8.88 14.47
CA ASN A 109 5.24 -10.05 13.58
C ASN A 109 4.38 -9.87 12.32
N CYS A 110 4.11 -8.63 11.92
CA CYS A 110 3.31 -8.30 10.73
C CYS A 110 4.16 -8.31 9.43
N ARG A 111 5.48 -8.49 9.54
CA ARG A 111 6.48 -8.29 8.49
C ARG A 111 6.99 -9.62 7.94
#